data_AF-A0A8T3QVM2-F1
#
_entry.id   AF-A0A8T3QVM2-F1
#
_cell.length_a   1.000
_cell.length_b   1.000
_cell.length_c   1.000
_cell.angle_alpha   90.00
_cell.angle_beta   90.00
_cell.angle_gamma   90.00
#
_symmetry.space_group_name_H-M   'P 1'
#
loop_
_entity.id
_entity.type
_entity.pdbx_description
1 polymer ?
#
loop_
_entity_poly.entity_id
_entity_poly.type
_entity_poly.pdbx_seq_one_letter_code
_entity_poly.pdbx_strand_id
1 'polypeptide(L)'
;MSFPSDLEIARSVTLRPIRDIAAELGIRDEELELYGHTKAKVTLEGIRRLEGDRPRGKYVVVTAITPTPLGEGKSTTTVGLAQGLNVIG
;
A
#
# COMPACT_ATOMS: atom_id res chain seq x y z
N MET A 1 -16.96 24.95 -5.28
CA MET A 1 -15.60 24.54 -4.86
C MET A 1 -15.03 23.65 -5.94
N SER A 2 -13.78 23.86 -6.33
CA SER A 2 -13.06 22.94 -7.22
C SER A 2 -12.17 22.07 -6.34
N PHE A 3 -12.24 20.75 -6.54
CA PHE A 3 -11.27 19.83 -5.98
C PHE A 3 -10.00 19.86 -6.85
N PRO A 4 -8.81 19.76 -6.25
CA PRO A 4 -7.58 19.56 -7.01
C PRO A 4 -7.66 18.25 -7.79
N SER A 5 -6.96 18.19 -8.92
CA SER A 5 -6.79 16.96 -9.69
C SER A 5 -5.98 15.92 -8.92
N ASP A 6 -6.15 14.64 -9.24
CA ASP A 6 -5.38 13.55 -8.62
C ASP A 6 -3.86 13.76 -8.71
N LEU A 7 -3.38 14.36 -9.81
CA LEU A 7 -1.97 14.66 -10.00
C LEU A 7 -1.48 15.79 -9.08
N GLU A 8 -2.30 16.82 -8.86
CA GLU A 8 -1.98 17.89 -7.91
C GLU A 8 -1.95 17.36 -6.48
N ILE A 9 -2.91 16.51 -6.11
CA ILE A 9 -2.91 15.83 -4.80
C ILE A 9 -1.62 15.00 -4.65
N ALA A 10 -1.28 14.17 -5.63
CA ALA A 10 -0.09 13.31 -5.60
C ALA A 10 1.22 14.10 -5.52
N ARG A 11 1.28 15.31 -6.11
CA ARG A 11 2.47 16.18 -6.05
C ARG A 11 2.55 17.02 -4.78
N SER A 12 1.45 17.20 -4.07
CA SER A 12 1.41 18.02 -2.84
C SER A 12 1.97 17.31 -1.61
N VAL A 13 2.18 15.99 -1.68
CA VAL A 13 2.64 15.18 -0.55
C VAL A 13 4.15 14.92 -0.59
N THR A 14 4.78 14.93 0.59
CA THR A 14 6.16 14.44 0.75
C THR A 14 6.12 12.95 1.06
N LEU A 15 6.69 12.13 0.18
CA LEU A 15 6.73 10.68 0.37
C LEU A 15 7.73 10.30 1.47
N ARG A 16 7.33 9.36 2.33
CA ARG A 16 8.23 8.72 3.29
C ARG A 16 9.25 7.84 2.56
N PRO A 17 10.49 7.72 3.05
CA PRO A 17 11.43 6.72 2.57
C PRO A 17 10.82 5.31 2.65
N ILE A 18 10.97 4.51 1.59
CA ILE A 18 10.40 3.16 1.54
C ILE A 18 11.02 2.23 2.59
N ARG A 19 12.27 2.51 3.00
CA ARG A 19 12.97 1.80 4.08
C ARG A 19 12.24 1.92 5.41
N ASP A 20 11.73 3.11 5.73
CA ASP A 20 11.02 3.35 7.00
C ASP A 20 9.70 2.57 7.04
N ILE A 21 8.99 2.54 5.91
CA ILE A 21 7.76 1.74 5.74
C ILE A 21 8.07 0.23 5.87
N ALA A 22 9.15 -0.23 5.23
CA ALA A 22 9.56 -1.64 5.29
C ALA A 22 9.95 -2.08 6.72
N ALA A 23 10.66 -1.22 7.46
CA ALA A 23 11.05 -1.47 8.83
C ALA A 23 9.83 -1.60 9.76
N GLU A 24 8.80 -0.76 9.59
CA GLU A 24 7.52 -0.86 10.32
C GLU A 24 6.81 -2.21 10.08
N LEU A 25 7.01 -2.80 8.90
CA LEU A 25 6.47 -4.12 8.56
C LEU A 25 7.41 -5.27 8.98
N GLY A 26 8.57 -4.98 9.56
CA GLY A 26 9.59 -5.97 9.96
C GLY A 26 10.32 -6.63 8.79
N ILE A 27 10.34 -5.96 7.63
CA ILE A 27 11.21 -6.31 6.50
C ILE A 27 12.59 -5.71 6.77
N ARG A 28 13.64 -6.51 6.64
CA ARG A 28 15.01 -6.10 6.94
C ARG A 28 15.63 -5.37 5.75
N ASP A 29 16.66 -4.56 5.98
CA ASP A 29 17.27 -3.76 4.90
C ASP A 29 17.93 -4.66 3.84
N GLU A 30 18.54 -5.78 4.25
CA GLU A 30 19.11 -6.78 3.36
C GLU A 30 18.07 -7.54 2.51
N GLU A 31 16.78 -7.41 2.82
CA GLU A 31 15.67 -8.01 2.10
C GLU A 31 15.06 -7.04 1.07
N LEU A 32 15.64 -5.85 0.91
CA LEU A 32 15.17 -4.81 0.00
C LEU A 32 16.12 -4.57 -1.17
N GLU A 33 15.57 -4.60 -2.38
CA GLU A 33 16.23 -4.06 -3.58
C GLU A 33 15.63 -2.69 -3.90
N LEU A 34 16.37 -1.61 -3.61
CA LEU A 34 15.86 -0.25 -3.77
C LEU A 34 15.83 0.23 -5.23
N TYR A 35 14.78 0.98 -5.55
CA TYR A 35 14.58 1.70 -6.82
C TYR A 35 14.34 3.20 -6.52
N GLY A 36 15.42 3.86 -6.11
CA GLY A 36 15.37 5.20 -5.52
C GLY A 36 14.84 5.17 -4.08
N HIS A 37 14.40 6.31 -3.56
CA HIS A 37 14.06 6.46 -2.13
C HIS A 37 12.66 5.96 -1.75
N THR A 38 11.76 5.80 -2.71
CA THR A 38 10.32 5.59 -2.45
C THR A 38 9.78 4.27 -2.99
N LYS A 39 10.63 3.42 -3.56
CA LYS A 39 10.25 2.14 -4.16
C LYS A 39 11.33 1.10 -3.88
N ALA A 40 10.91 -0.14 -3.66
CA ALA A 40 11.79 -1.28 -3.50
C ALA A 40 11.09 -2.56 -3.98
N LYS A 41 11.85 -3.58 -4.33
CA LYS A 41 11.37 -4.97 -4.33
C LYS A 41 11.73 -5.61 -2.98
N VAL A 42 10.91 -6.57 -2.55
CA VAL A 42 11.20 -7.40 -1.37
C VAL A 42 11.68 -8.77 -1.88
N THR A 43 12.76 -9.29 -1.31
CA THR A 43 13.29 -10.61 -1.69
C THR A 43 12.33 -11.73 -1.32
N LEU A 44 12.37 -12.84 -2.06
CA LEU A 44 11.54 -14.01 -1.76
C LEU A 44 11.93 -14.64 -0.42
N GLU A 45 13.21 -14.61 -0.07
CA GLU A 45 13.75 -15.05 1.21
C GLU A 45 13.13 -14.28 2.38
N GLY A 46 13.02 -12.95 2.26
CA GLY A 46 12.37 -12.11 3.27
C GLY A 46 10.88 -12.43 3.44
N ILE A 47 10.18 -12.69 2.33
CA ILE A 47 8.76 -13.12 2.36
C ILE A 47 8.62 -14.46 3.11
N ARG A 48 9.41 -15.48 2.72
CA ARG A 48 9.36 -16.81 3.37
C ARG A 48 9.67 -16.74 4.85
N ARG A 49 10.62 -15.89 5.26
CA ARG A 49 10.93 -15.66 6.68
C ARG A 49 9.72 -15.11 7.43
N LEU A 50 9.10 -14.04 6.90
CA LEU A 50 7.91 -13.44 7.51
C LEU A 50 6.73 -14.41 7.60
N GLU A 51 6.55 -15.28 6.60
CA GLU A 51 5.53 -16.34 6.63
C GLU A 51 5.79 -17.40 7.70
N GLY A 52 7.07 -17.70 8.01
CA GLY A 52 7.44 -18.61 9.09
C GLY A 52 7.33 -17.98 10.49
N ASP A 53 7.57 -16.68 10.60
CA ASP A 53 7.60 -15.94 11.88
C ASP A 53 6.22 -15.45 12.34
N ARG A 54 5.23 -15.36 11.44
CA ARG A 54 3.95 -14.68 11.71
C ARG A 54 2.73 -15.47 11.22
N PRO A 55 1.61 -15.44 11.97
CA PRO A 55 0.34 -15.97 11.46
C PRO A 55 -0.16 -15.15 10.27
N ARG A 56 -0.92 -15.78 9.37
CA ARG A 56 -1.56 -15.08 8.25
C ARG A 56 -2.58 -14.05 8.76
N GLY A 57 -2.52 -12.85 8.18
CA GLY A 57 -3.53 -11.81 8.39
C GLY A 57 -4.89 -12.16 7.77
N LYS A 58 -5.88 -11.31 8.00
CA LYS A 58 -7.19 -11.44 7.34
C LYS A 58 -7.08 -11.03 5.87
N TYR A 59 -7.71 -11.81 4.99
CA TYR A 59 -7.77 -11.52 3.56
C TYR A 59 -9.13 -10.94 3.20
N VAL A 60 -9.15 -9.70 2.71
CA VAL A 60 -10.37 -8.97 2.35
C VAL A 60 -10.36 -8.72 0.85
N VAL A 61 -11.35 -9.25 0.13
CA VAL A 61 -11.52 -9.04 -1.30
C VAL A 61 -12.49 -7.88 -1.54
N VAL A 62 -12.03 -6.85 -2.23
CA VAL A 62 -12.88 -5.74 -2.68
C VAL A 62 -13.29 -6.00 -4.14
N THR A 63 -14.59 -6.11 -4.36
CA THR A 63 -15.19 -6.26 -5.70
C THR A 63 -16.14 -5.11 -5.99
N ALA A 64 -16.60 -5.03 -7.24
CA ALA A 64 -17.62 -4.08 -7.67
C ALA A 64 -18.65 -4.80 -8.55
N ILE A 65 -19.76 -4.11 -8.82
CA ILE A 65 -20.74 -4.53 -9.83
C ILE A 65 -20.12 -4.48 -11.24
N THR A 66 -20.87 -4.93 -12.24
CA THR A 66 -20.49 -4.76 -13.65
C THR A 66 -20.17 -3.29 -13.96
N PRO A 67 -19.03 -2.98 -14.62
CA PRO A 67 -18.63 -1.61 -14.90
C PRO A 67 -19.66 -0.82 -15.69
N THR A 68 -19.76 0.46 -15.38
CA THR A 68 -20.62 1.45 -16.03
C THR A 68 -19.80 2.67 -16.45
N PRO A 69 -20.29 3.52 -17.37
CA PRO A 69 -19.59 4.75 -17.76
C PRO A 69 -19.38 5.77 -16.63
N LEU A 70 -20.11 5.65 -15.51
CA LEU A 70 -19.99 6.56 -14.36
C LEU A 70 -18.77 6.22 -13.48
N GLY A 71 -18.28 4.98 -13.56
CA GLY A 71 -17.21 4.45 -12.71
C GLY A 71 -17.67 4.10 -11.29
N GLU A 72 -17.13 3.02 -10.75
CA GLU A 72 -17.56 2.46 -9.46
C GLU A 72 -16.62 2.82 -8.30
N GLY A 73 -15.47 3.41 -8.59
CA GLY A 73 -14.50 3.81 -7.55
C GLY A 73 -13.84 2.65 -6.80
N LYS A 74 -13.84 1.43 -7.36
CA LYS A 74 -13.31 0.21 -6.70
C LYS A 74 -11.92 0.41 -6.10
N SER A 75 -10.95 0.89 -6.88
CA SER A 75 -9.57 1.07 -6.41
C SER A 75 -9.44 2.15 -5.35
N THR A 76 -10.20 3.26 -5.50
CA THR A 76 -10.27 4.34 -4.50
C THR A 76 -10.78 3.80 -3.16
N THR A 77 -11.85 2.99 -3.20
CA THR A 77 -12.40 2.33 -2.01
C THR A 77 -11.41 1.33 -1.41
N THR A 78 -10.67 0.56 -2.20
CA THR A 78 -9.65 -0.37 -1.68
C THR A 78 -8.55 0.36 -0.90
N VAL A 79 -8.01 1.46 -1.46
CA VAL A 79 -6.98 2.26 -0.77
C VAL A 79 -7.57 2.95 0.47
N GLY A 80 -8.76 3.54 0.37
CA GLY A 80 -9.44 4.19 1.49
C GLY A 80 -9.80 3.22 2.63
N LEU A 81 -10.20 1.99 2.32
CA LEU A 81 -10.44 0.95 3.32
C LEU A 81 -9.16 0.60 4.07
N ALA A 82 -8.04 0.40 3.36
CA ALA A 82 -6.75 0.12 4.00
C ALA A 82 -6.30 1.28 4.90
N GLN A 83 -6.47 2.53 4.46
CA GLN A 83 -6.18 3.71 5.28
C GLN A 83 -7.09 3.80 6.50
N GLY A 84 -8.40 3.57 6.33
CA GLY A 84 -9.38 3.59 7.42
C GLY A 84 -9.13 2.54 8.49
N LEU A 85 -8.72 1.33 8.09
CA LEU A 85 -8.29 0.29 9.03
C LEU A 85 -7.08 0.76 9.87
N ASN A 86 -6.05 1.33 9.24
CA ASN A 86 -4.89 1.86 9.97
C ASN A 86 -5.25 2.98 10.97
N VAL A 87 -6.32 3.74 10.73
CA VAL A 87 -6.82 4.76 11.67
C VAL A 87 -7.46 4.13 12.92
N ILE A 88 -8.06 2.94 12.80
CA ILE A 88 -8.80 2.28 13.88
C ILE A 88 -8.04 1.14 14.57
N GLY A 89 -6.84 0.78 14.09
CA GLY A 89 -5.94 -0.22 14.70
C GLY A 89 -5.78 -1.50 13.90
#